data_AF-A0A8X8ZA96-F1
#
_entry.id   AF-A0A8X8ZA96-F1
#
_cell.length_a   1.000
_cell.length_b   1.000
_cell.length_c   1.000
_cell.angle_alpha   90.00
_cell.angle_beta   90.00
_cell.angle_gamma   90.00
#
_symmetry.space_group_name_H-M   'P 1'
#
loop_
_entity.id
_entity.type
_entity.pdbx_description
1 polymer ?
#
loop_
_entity_poly.entity_id
_entity_poly.type
_entity_poly.pdbx_seq_one_letter_code
_entity_poly.pdbx_strand_id
1 'polypeptide(L)'
;MDWNVVRRIWEKWAANNIGPSEKDLKAALLINYDPTGPSRLVSTIAEQEGIKADPIEISQFIGFVKRNKLQMETFFIGPNQYLVTSIHESWFCARSLNSSKQAGEGAIVMQTSAFLLVGLYDGSIGAASRAMMAVDQFAGQLCRRNY
;
A
#
# COMPACT_ATOMS: atom_id res chain seq x y z
N MET A 1 -4.60 18.29 9.31
CA MET A 1 -5.27 17.06 8.85
C MET A 1 -6.11 16.51 9.98
N ASP A 2 -7.40 16.24 9.75
CA ASP A 2 -8.27 15.64 10.77
C ASP A 2 -8.19 14.11 10.69
N TRP A 3 -7.44 13.51 11.62
CA TRP A 3 -7.20 12.07 11.68
C TRP A 3 -8.47 11.26 11.91
N ASN A 4 -9.47 11.82 12.60
CA ASN A 4 -10.74 11.11 12.82
C ASN A 4 -11.52 10.97 11.51
N VAL A 5 -11.44 11.98 10.64
CA VAL A 5 -12.05 11.92 9.31
C VAL A 5 -11.33 10.90 8.43
N VAL A 6 -9.99 10.94 8.37
CA VAL A 6 -9.19 9.97 7.61
C VAL A 6 -9.47 8.55 8.05
N ARG A 7 -9.52 8.31 9.37
CA ARG A 7 -9.82 7.00 9.94
C ARG A 7 -11.22 6.50 9.56
N ARG A 8 -12.26 7.34 9.61
CA ARG A 8 -13.61 6.95 9.17
C ARG A 8 -13.68 6.60 7.68
N ILE A 9 -12.99 7.36 6.83
CA ILE A 9 -12.93 7.07 5.39
C ILE A 9 -12.21 5.74 5.17
N TRP A 10 -11.08 5.53 5.86
CA TRP A 10 -10.34 4.27 5.84
C TRP A 10 -11.23 3.10 6.25
N GLU A 11 -11.85 3.14 7.43
CA GLU A 11 -12.68 2.05 7.96
C GLU A 11 -13.84 1.72 7.00
N LYS A 12 -14.49 2.74 6.43
CA LYS A 12 -15.56 2.55 5.45
C LYS A 12 -15.05 1.91 4.15
N TRP A 13 -13.90 2.34 3.65
CA TRP A 13 -13.32 1.78 2.42
C TRP A 13 -12.81 0.35 2.67
N ALA A 14 -12.08 0.13 3.75
CA ALA A 14 -11.50 -1.15 4.16
C ALA A 14 -12.57 -2.24 4.28
N ALA A 15 -13.69 -1.96 4.95
CA ALA A 15 -14.79 -2.91 5.09
C ALA A 15 -15.38 -3.37 3.74
N ASN A 16 -15.30 -2.52 2.71
CA ASN A 16 -15.84 -2.83 1.39
C ASN A 16 -14.82 -3.51 0.47
N ASN A 17 -13.53 -3.28 0.65
CA ASN A 17 -12.50 -3.68 -0.32
C ASN A 17 -11.50 -4.71 0.20
N ILE A 18 -11.46 -4.99 1.51
CA ILE A 18 -10.44 -5.84 2.14
C ILE A 18 -11.09 -7.04 2.85
N GLY A 19 -10.60 -8.26 2.61
CA GLY A 19 -11.05 -9.45 3.33
C GLY A 19 -10.67 -10.80 2.68
N PRO A 20 -10.96 -11.93 3.37
CA PRO A 20 -10.43 -13.25 3.03
C PRO A 20 -11.07 -13.98 1.83
N SER A 21 -12.18 -13.48 1.27
CA SER A 21 -12.79 -14.03 0.04
C SER A 21 -13.68 -12.97 -0.64
N GLU A 22 -13.68 -12.93 -1.98
CA GLU A 22 -14.45 -12.01 -2.85
C GLU A 22 -14.08 -10.52 -2.80
N LYS A 23 -13.16 -10.13 -1.92
CA LYS A 23 -12.66 -8.75 -1.82
C LYS A 23 -11.49 -8.53 -2.78
N ASP A 24 -11.35 -7.29 -3.24
CA ASP A 24 -10.32 -6.92 -4.22
C ASP A 24 -8.91 -6.88 -3.61
N LEU A 25 -8.83 -6.67 -2.30
CA LEU A 25 -7.59 -6.67 -1.53
C LEU A 25 -7.66 -7.73 -0.43
N LYS A 26 -6.52 -8.36 -0.18
CA LYS A 26 -6.36 -9.26 0.96
C LYS A 26 -5.94 -8.51 2.21
N ALA A 27 -5.25 -7.39 2.06
CA ALA A 27 -4.77 -6.55 3.14
C ALA A 27 -4.39 -5.17 2.62
N ALA A 28 -4.36 -4.17 3.52
CA ALA A 28 -3.89 -2.84 3.15
C ALA A 28 -3.27 -2.10 4.34
N LEU A 29 -2.42 -1.13 4.01
CA LEU A 29 -1.70 -0.27 4.93
C LEU A 29 -1.82 1.19 4.48
N LEU A 30 -2.14 2.09 5.41
CA LEU A 30 -2.09 3.54 5.20
C LEU A 30 -1.02 4.13 6.10
N ILE A 31 0.00 4.73 5.49
CA ILE A 31 1.16 5.28 6.18
C ILE A 31 1.18 6.78 5.99
N ASN A 32 1.47 7.53 7.05
CA ASN A 32 1.73 8.97 6.93
C ASN A 32 2.98 9.15 6.04
N TYR A 33 2.99 10.09 5.12
CA TYR A 33 4.11 10.25 4.22
C TYR A 33 4.37 11.71 3.93
N ASP A 34 5.52 12.17 4.41
CA ASP A 34 6.09 13.43 3.97
C ASP A 34 7.25 13.10 3.02
N PRO A 35 7.17 13.42 1.72
CA PRO A 35 8.24 13.15 0.77
C PRO A 35 9.53 13.91 1.11
N THR A 36 9.43 15.06 1.80
CA THR A 36 10.57 15.92 2.18
C THR A 36 11.07 15.67 3.60
N GLY A 37 10.21 15.14 4.47
CA GLY A 37 10.51 14.89 5.87
C GLY A 37 11.41 13.68 6.10
N PRO A 38 11.96 13.51 7.31
CA PRO A 38 12.78 12.33 7.64
C PRO A 38 11.89 11.08 7.84
N SER A 39 12.28 9.93 7.28
CA SER A 39 11.50 8.68 7.34
C SER A 39 11.22 8.15 8.76
N ARG A 40 12.05 8.54 9.74
CA ARG A 40 11.94 8.11 11.15
C ARG A 40 10.78 8.73 11.94
N LEU A 41 10.16 9.80 11.43
CA LEU A 41 9.04 10.49 12.10
C LEU A 41 7.67 9.99 11.63
N VAL A 42 7.66 8.94 10.82
CA VAL A 42 6.46 8.45 10.15
C VAL A 42 5.80 7.36 10.98
N SER A 43 4.50 7.48 11.17
CA SER A 43 3.65 6.48 11.81
C SER A 43 2.73 5.81 10.80
N THR A 44 2.51 4.51 10.97
CA THR A 44 1.34 3.86 10.38
C THR A 44 0.07 4.47 10.96
N ILE A 45 -0.86 4.83 10.07
CA ILE A 45 -2.15 5.42 10.45
C ILE A 45 -3.20 4.33 10.59
N ALA A 46 -3.18 3.33 9.69
CA ALA A 46 -4.11 2.21 9.74
C ALA A 46 -3.56 0.98 9.02
N GLU A 47 -3.92 -0.21 9.55
CA GLU A 47 -3.57 -1.54 9.03
C GLU A 47 -4.85 -2.37 8.96
N GLN A 48 -5.02 -3.17 7.91
CA GLN A 48 -6.17 -4.07 7.78
C GLN A 48 -5.72 -5.44 7.24
N GLU A 49 -6.33 -6.50 7.81
CA GLU A 49 -6.10 -7.93 7.50
C GLU A 49 -4.64 -8.41 7.65
N GLY A 50 -4.25 -8.83 8.85
CA GLY A 50 -3.05 -9.65 9.08
C GLY A 50 -1.69 -8.97 8.87
N ILE A 51 -1.65 -7.74 8.35
CA ILE A 51 -0.46 -6.89 8.39
C ILE A 51 -0.26 -6.46 9.84
N LYS A 52 0.90 -6.80 10.40
CA LYS A 52 1.45 -6.16 11.59
C LYS A 52 2.68 -5.41 11.12
N ALA A 53 2.53 -4.11 10.90
CA ALA A 53 3.62 -3.34 10.33
C ALA A 53 4.63 -2.97 11.43
N ASP A 54 5.82 -3.57 11.35
CA ASP A 54 6.92 -3.23 12.25
C ASP A 54 7.46 -1.83 11.93
N PRO A 55 7.66 -0.94 12.92
CA PRO A 55 8.13 0.43 12.68
C PRO A 55 9.47 0.52 11.95
N ILE A 56 10.37 -0.46 12.14
CA ILE A 56 11.67 -0.50 11.46
C ILE A 56 11.45 -0.86 9.99
N GLU A 57 10.64 -1.89 9.71
CA GLU A 57 10.27 -2.29 8.35
C GLU A 57 9.60 -1.14 7.58
N ILE A 58 8.64 -0.45 8.21
CA ILE A 58 7.95 0.72 7.62
C ILE A 58 8.95 1.82 7.28
N SER A 59 9.87 2.14 8.20
CA SER A 59 10.89 3.17 7.98
C SER A 59 11.81 2.81 6.81
N GLN A 60 12.22 1.54 6.70
CA GLN A 60 13.01 1.02 5.58
C GLN A 60 12.23 1.10 4.26
N PHE A 61 10.95 0.73 4.25
CA PHE A 61 10.07 0.81 3.09
C PHE A 61 9.88 2.26 2.62
N ILE A 62 9.64 3.19 3.53
CA ILE A 62 9.56 4.63 3.18
C ILE A 62 10.89 5.12 2.63
N GLY A 63 12.01 4.72 3.25
CA GLY A 63 13.34 5.01 2.74
C GLY A 63 13.53 4.50 1.32
N PHE A 64 13.05 3.29 1.02
CA PHE A 64 13.03 2.71 -0.33
C PHE A 64 12.22 3.57 -1.31
N VAL A 65 10.97 3.93 -0.96
CA VAL A 65 10.11 4.78 -1.79
C VAL A 65 10.77 6.14 -2.07
N LYS A 66 11.33 6.80 -1.05
CA LYS A 66 11.98 8.10 -1.16
C LYS A 66 13.26 8.09 -1.99
N ARG A 67 14.01 7.00 -2.00
CA ARG A 67 15.20 6.86 -2.86
C ARG A 67 14.84 6.94 -4.34
N ASN A 68 13.58 6.65 -4.70
CA ASN A 68 13.05 6.68 -6.06
C ASN A 68 13.92 5.91 -7.09
N LYS A 69 14.67 4.90 -6.62
CA LYS A 69 15.45 3.97 -7.43
C LYS A 69 14.74 2.62 -7.47
N LEU A 70 13.48 2.64 -7.88
CA LEU A 70 12.57 1.50 -7.75
C LEU A 70 12.81 0.40 -8.79
N GLN A 71 13.62 0.66 -9.82
CA GLN A 71 13.82 -0.27 -10.93
C GLN A 71 14.54 -1.54 -10.48
N MET A 72 13.85 -2.68 -10.63
CA MET A 72 14.34 -4.03 -10.27
C MET A 72 14.78 -4.19 -8.81
N GLU A 73 14.39 -3.27 -7.93
CA GLU A 73 14.66 -3.40 -6.52
C GLU A 73 13.53 -4.13 -5.79
N THR A 74 13.91 -4.69 -4.64
CA THR A 74 12.99 -5.40 -3.77
C THR A 74 12.80 -4.68 -2.46
N PHE A 75 11.60 -4.79 -1.89
CA PHE A 75 11.29 -4.32 -0.55
C PHE A 75 10.51 -5.38 0.22
N PHE A 76 10.40 -5.19 1.53
CA PHE A 76 9.66 -6.09 2.41
C PHE A 76 8.40 -5.40 2.91
N ILE A 77 7.33 -6.19 3.04
CA ILE A 77 6.14 -5.84 3.82
C ILE A 77 5.80 -7.05 4.67
N GLY A 78 6.05 -6.95 5.98
CA GLY A 78 6.01 -8.10 6.87
C GLY A 78 6.96 -9.19 6.37
N PRO A 79 6.55 -10.47 6.37
CA PRO A 79 7.43 -11.58 6.00
C PRO A 79 7.70 -11.69 4.49
N ASN A 80 7.00 -10.92 3.65
CA ASN A 80 7.01 -11.10 2.19
C ASN A 80 7.95 -10.09 1.51
N GLN A 81 8.81 -10.60 0.63
CA GLN A 81 9.64 -9.80 -0.26
C GLN A 81 8.93 -9.56 -1.59
N TYR A 82 8.92 -8.32 -2.07
CA TYR A 82 8.27 -7.92 -3.31
C TYR A 82 9.28 -7.31 -4.27
N LEU A 83 9.23 -7.73 -5.53
CA LEU A 83 10.00 -7.16 -6.64
C LEU A 83 9.13 -6.17 -7.40
N VAL A 84 9.61 -4.94 -7.61
CA VAL A 84 8.90 -3.94 -8.42
C VAL A 84 8.87 -4.37 -9.89
N THR A 85 7.67 -4.41 -10.47
CA THR A 85 7.44 -4.85 -11.86
C THR A 85 6.99 -3.74 -12.78
N SER A 86 6.35 -2.69 -12.26
CA SER A 86 5.85 -1.57 -13.08
C SER A 86 5.86 -0.30 -12.25
N ILE A 87 6.34 0.79 -12.84
CA ILE A 87 6.51 2.09 -12.19
C ILE A 87 5.76 3.13 -13.01
N HIS A 88 4.94 3.92 -12.32
CA HIS A 88 4.21 5.07 -12.84
C HIS A 88 4.54 6.29 -11.99
N GLU A 89 4.06 7.48 -12.39
CA GLU A 89 4.44 8.75 -11.75
C GLU A 89 4.16 8.81 -10.25
N SER A 90 2.98 8.32 -9.81
CA SER A 90 2.54 8.36 -8.41
C SER A 90 2.30 6.99 -7.80
N TRP A 91 2.57 5.90 -8.51
CA TRP A 91 2.33 4.55 -8.01
C TRP A 91 3.20 3.52 -8.71
N PHE A 92 3.37 2.37 -8.07
CA PHE A 92 4.07 1.23 -8.67
C PHE A 92 3.46 -0.09 -8.22
N CYS A 93 3.63 -1.11 -9.06
CA CYS A 93 3.24 -2.48 -8.78
C CYS A 93 4.47 -3.32 -8.44
N ALA A 94 4.28 -4.26 -7.54
CA ALA A 94 5.28 -5.25 -7.19
C ALA A 94 4.67 -6.65 -7.07
N ARG A 95 5.48 -7.68 -7.29
CA ARG A 95 5.09 -9.08 -7.17
C ARG A 95 5.87 -9.75 -6.07
N SER A 96 5.19 -10.55 -5.25
CA SER A 96 5.83 -11.29 -4.16
C SER A 96 6.73 -12.39 -4.73
N LEU A 97 7.96 -12.45 -4.24
CA LEU A 97 8.92 -13.51 -4.54
C LEU A 97 8.71 -14.76 -3.67
N ASN A 98 8.04 -14.58 -2.52
CA ASN A 98 7.92 -15.60 -1.48
C ASN A 98 6.51 -16.21 -1.39
N SER A 99 5.63 -15.93 -2.36
CA SER A 99 4.23 -16.39 -2.29
C SER A 99 4.13 -17.91 -2.46
N SER A 100 3.48 -18.56 -1.51
CA SER A 100 3.12 -19.99 -1.60
C SER A 100 1.87 -20.24 -2.45
N LYS A 101 1.17 -19.19 -2.89
CA LYS A 101 -0.07 -19.31 -3.68
C LYS A 101 0.26 -19.49 -5.17
N GLN A 102 -0.34 -20.50 -5.81
CA GLN A 102 -0.15 -20.78 -7.25
C GLN A 102 -0.48 -19.58 -8.16
N ALA A 103 -1.49 -18.79 -7.81
CA ALA A 103 -1.87 -17.60 -8.57
C ALA A 103 -0.95 -16.38 -8.32
N GLY A 104 -0.01 -16.51 -7.38
CA GLY A 104 0.89 -15.46 -6.93
C GLY A 104 0.21 -14.38 -6.10
N GLU A 105 1.02 -13.41 -5.70
CA GLU A 105 0.63 -12.30 -4.83
C GLU A 105 1.34 -11.04 -5.31
N GLY A 106 0.70 -9.89 -5.09
CA GLY A 106 1.29 -8.61 -5.42
C GLY A 106 0.93 -7.50 -4.45
N ALA A 107 1.66 -6.41 -4.60
CA ALA A 107 1.46 -5.17 -3.88
C ALA A 107 1.29 -4.03 -4.88
N ILE A 108 0.39 -3.11 -4.57
CA ILE A 108 0.24 -1.82 -5.24
C ILE A 108 0.58 -0.77 -4.21
N VAL A 109 1.53 0.10 -4.56
CA VAL A 109 1.95 1.20 -3.70
C VAL A 109 1.59 2.49 -4.40
N MET A 110 0.72 3.27 -3.78
CA MET A 110 0.26 4.55 -4.28
C MET A 110 0.71 5.68 -3.36
N GLN A 111 1.31 6.71 -3.96
CA GLN A 111 1.82 7.88 -3.29
C GLN A 111 0.82 9.03 -3.48
N THR A 112 0.40 9.64 -2.37
CA THR A 112 -0.35 10.90 -2.37
C THR A 112 0.52 12.02 -1.77
N SER A 113 -0.04 13.22 -1.66
CA SER A 113 0.63 14.37 -1.03
C SER A 113 1.05 14.13 0.42
N ALA A 114 0.28 13.34 1.17
CA ALA A 114 0.50 13.13 2.59
C ALA A 114 0.52 11.65 3.02
N PHE A 115 0.33 10.71 2.09
CA PHE A 115 0.22 9.29 2.42
C PHE A 115 0.93 8.36 1.44
N LEU A 116 1.35 7.21 1.97
CA LEU A 116 1.55 6.00 1.18
C LEU A 116 0.42 5.03 1.48
N LEU A 117 -0.29 4.66 0.43
CA LEU A 117 -1.32 3.64 0.45
C LEU A 117 -0.74 2.37 -0.16
N VAL A 118 -0.74 1.29 0.61
CA VAL A 118 -0.28 -0.01 0.13
C VAL A 118 -1.45 -0.99 0.14
N GLY A 119 -1.78 -1.53 -1.03
CA GLY A 119 -2.78 -2.58 -1.19
C GLY A 119 -2.12 -3.90 -1.56
N LEU A 120 -2.38 -4.95 -0.79
CA LEU A 120 -1.94 -6.32 -1.10
C LEU A 120 -3.09 -7.10 -1.71
N TYR A 121 -2.80 -7.92 -2.71
CA TYR A 121 -3.79 -8.76 -3.38
C TYR A 121 -3.21 -10.14 -3.71
N ASP A 122 -4.09 -11.12 -3.77
CA ASP A 122 -3.74 -12.45 -4.26
C ASP A 122 -4.27 -12.62 -5.69
N GLY A 123 -3.49 -13.28 -6.53
CA GLY A 123 -3.86 -13.58 -7.91
C GLY A 123 -2.97 -12.93 -8.96
N SER A 124 -3.40 -13.07 -10.21
CA SER A 124 -2.69 -12.63 -11.41
C SER A 124 -3.19 -11.24 -11.86
N ILE A 125 -3.15 -10.97 -13.17
CA ILE A 125 -3.43 -9.66 -13.77
C ILE A 125 -4.85 -9.17 -13.43
N GLY A 126 -5.87 -10.04 -13.50
CA GLY A 126 -7.25 -9.62 -13.24
C GLY A 126 -7.48 -9.16 -11.79
N ALA A 127 -6.82 -9.80 -10.82
CA ALA A 127 -6.86 -9.38 -9.42
C ALA A 127 -6.08 -8.06 -9.22
N ALA A 128 -4.93 -7.92 -9.88
CA ALA A 128 -4.14 -6.69 -9.85
C ALA A 128 -4.94 -5.48 -10.37
N SER A 129 -5.70 -5.64 -11.46
CA SER A 129 -6.53 -4.56 -12.00
C SER A 129 -7.63 -4.12 -11.03
N ARG A 130 -8.32 -5.05 -10.38
CA ARG A 130 -9.37 -4.71 -9.39
C ARG A 130 -8.77 -4.08 -8.14
N ALA A 131 -7.67 -4.63 -7.65
CA ALA A 131 -6.91 -4.06 -6.53
C ALA A 131 -6.48 -2.61 -6.84
N MET A 132 -6.00 -2.35 -8.06
CA MET A 132 -5.61 -1.01 -8.48
C MET A 132 -6.80 -0.05 -8.53
N MET A 133 -7.95 -0.48 -9.06
CA MET A 133 -9.16 0.33 -9.06
C MET A 133 -9.61 0.69 -7.63
N ALA A 134 -9.56 -0.27 -6.70
CA ALA A 134 -9.94 -0.04 -5.30
C ALA A 134 -9.00 0.95 -4.60
N VAL A 135 -7.69 0.81 -4.83
CA VAL A 135 -6.65 1.70 -4.29
C VAL A 135 -6.75 3.11 -4.89
N ASP A 136 -6.90 3.23 -6.21
CA ASP A 136 -7.05 4.51 -6.91
C ASP A 136 -8.31 5.27 -6.47
N GLN A 137 -9.44 4.56 -6.33
CA GLN A 137 -10.67 5.15 -5.82
C GLN A 137 -10.49 5.73 -4.40
N PHE A 138 -9.74 5.05 -3.54
CA PHE A 138 -9.49 5.53 -2.18
C PHE A 138 -8.56 6.73 -2.17
N ALA A 139 -7.45 6.68 -2.92
CA ALA A 139 -6.55 7.82 -3.03
C ALA A 139 -7.25 9.05 -3.60
N GLY A 140 -8.10 8.87 -4.62
CA GLY A 140 -8.94 9.96 -5.14
C GLY A 140 -9.87 10.59 -4.09
N GLN A 141 -10.39 9.81 -3.13
CA GLN A 141 -11.19 10.34 -2.02
C GLN A 141 -10.34 11.13 -1.02
N LEU A 142 -9.10 10.71 -0.77
CA LEU A 142 -8.15 11.44 0.08
C LEU A 142 -7.73 12.76 -0.57
N CYS A 143 -7.29 12.72 -1.83
CA CYS A 143 -6.84 13.90 -2.58
C CYS A 143 -7.95 14.96 -2.72
N ARG A 144 -9.20 14.56 -3.00
CA ARG A 144 -10.35 15.49 -3.11
C ARG A 144 -10.65 16.26 -1.81
N ARG A 145 -10.17 15.75 -0.67
CA ARG A 145 -10.33 16.39 0.65
C ARG A 145 -9.08 17.16 1.08
N ASN A 146 -8.14 17.40 0.16
CA ASN A 146 -6.84 18.06 0.39
C ASN A 146 -6.00 17.35 1.46
N TYR A 147 -6.00 16.02 1.41
CA TYR A 147 -5.16 15.15 2.22
C TYR A 147 -4.08 14.52 1.35
#